data_AF-A0A3D1QW48-F1
#
_entry.id   AF-A0A3D1QW48-F1
#
_cell.length_a   1.000
_cell.length_b   1.000
_cell.length_c   1.000
_cell.angle_alpha   90.00
_cell.angle_beta   90.00
_cell.angle_gamma   90.00
#
_symmetry.space_group_name_H-M   'P 1'
#
loop_
_entity.id
_entity.type
_entity.pdbx_description
1 polymer ?
#
loop_
_entity_poly.entity_id
_entity_poly.type
_entity_poly.pdbx_seq_one_letter_code
_entity_poly.pdbx_strand_id
1 'polypeptide(L)'
;MESAAGVRRGGNLTYTYNEAFDMRTLLLFPLLTLFGCATARGPDIAPSPWQPTVIVEPGTDPARVRTVVESYANTWRVLAKSTSAAPSPYTVRIYRSREPFLQDLKTVGGFDDRSVAYFARSGAPRPLRGQLYVPPDMLVENVCHELTHGFFEALSGQAYRQAKWLDEGFASYVAFRYCTNTLEPPAFEPPTLRLGEVTLERQWSARPDKHHIYGQSARLVTLMVERWGEERLLDLIRALGQHGLEGALKQVLEVGVEELEAMLEPGD
;
A
#
# COMPACT_ATOMS: atom_id res chain seq x y z
N MET A 1 -55.32 3.09 2.19
CA MET A 1 -54.19 3.45 3.07
C MET A 1 -53.13 2.39 2.91
N GLU A 2 -52.26 2.57 1.92
CA GLU A 2 -51.11 1.70 1.70
C GLU A 2 -49.99 2.10 2.66
N SER A 3 -49.52 1.11 3.42
CA SER A 3 -48.34 1.20 4.29
C SER A 3 -47.10 0.95 3.43
N ALA A 4 -46.29 1.99 3.23
CA ALA A 4 -44.98 1.86 2.59
C ALA A 4 -43.93 1.50 3.64
N ALA A 5 -43.33 0.31 3.49
CA ALA A 5 -42.17 -0.14 4.24
C ALA A 5 -40.94 0.72 3.88
N GLY A 6 -40.38 1.41 4.87
CA GLY A 6 -39.13 2.16 4.74
C GLY A 6 -37.91 1.24 4.76
N VAL A 7 -37.18 1.19 3.64
CA VAL A 7 -35.87 0.52 3.52
C VAL A 7 -34.80 1.38 4.21
N ARG A 8 -34.17 0.86 5.27
CA ARG A 8 -32.92 1.44 5.82
C ARG A 8 -31.77 1.14 4.86
N ARG A 9 -31.31 2.14 4.11
CA ARG A 9 -29.97 2.09 3.47
C ARG A 9 -28.95 2.62 4.47
N GLY A 10 -28.09 1.74 5.00
CA GLY A 10 -26.93 2.13 5.80
C GLY A 10 -25.95 2.92 4.95
N GLY A 11 -25.74 4.19 5.27
CA GLY A 11 -24.75 5.04 4.60
C GLY A 11 -23.37 4.83 5.18
N ASN A 12 -22.34 4.82 4.33
CA ASN A 12 -20.94 4.89 4.77
C ASN A 12 -20.66 6.25 5.42
N LEU A 13 -19.77 6.27 6.40
CA LEU A 13 -19.33 7.50 7.05
C LEU A 13 -18.07 8.01 6.34
N THR A 14 -18.07 9.30 5.97
CA THR A 14 -16.94 9.96 5.29
C THR A 14 -16.34 11.01 6.22
N TYR A 15 -15.01 11.01 6.35
CA TYR A 15 -14.28 11.95 7.19
C TYR A 15 -13.03 12.46 6.49
N THR A 16 -12.61 13.68 6.82
CA THR A 16 -11.28 14.20 6.51
C THR A 16 -10.46 14.13 7.80
N TYR A 17 -9.35 13.39 7.77
CA TYR A 17 -8.48 13.29 8.94
C TYR A 17 -7.77 14.63 9.17
N ASN A 18 -7.87 15.20 10.38
CA ASN A 18 -7.12 16.39 10.79
C ASN A 18 -6.29 16.03 12.04
N GLU A 19 -5.11 16.62 12.23
CA GLU A 19 -4.28 16.34 13.42
C GLU A 19 -4.98 16.75 14.73
N ALA A 20 -5.99 17.64 14.65
CA ALA A 20 -6.90 18.00 15.74
C ALA A 20 -8.10 17.02 15.93
N PHE A 21 -8.12 15.87 15.26
CA PHE A 21 -9.19 14.88 15.38
C PHE A 21 -9.14 14.21 16.76
N ASP A 22 -9.90 14.78 17.70
CA ASP A 22 -10.13 14.19 19.02
C ASP A 22 -11.08 12.99 18.90
N MET A 23 -10.56 11.80 19.20
CA MET A 23 -11.30 10.53 19.20
C MET A 23 -12.51 10.50 20.14
N ARG A 24 -12.69 11.49 21.04
CA ARG A 24 -13.95 11.67 21.79
C ARG A 24 -15.16 11.83 20.88
N THR A 25 -14.99 12.37 19.66
CA THR A 25 -16.08 12.48 18.70
C THR A 25 -16.57 11.11 18.24
N LEU A 26 -15.70 10.10 18.07
CA LEU A 26 -16.07 8.72 17.69
C LEU A 26 -16.84 7.98 18.79
N LEU A 27 -16.53 8.23 20.06
CA LEU A 27 -17.21 7.60 21.21
C LEU A 27 -18.60 8.18 21.50
N LEU A 28 -18.91 9.38 21.00
CA LEU A 28 -20.22 10.04 21.17
C LEU A 28 -21.26 9.63 20.09
N PHE A 29 -20.89 8.82 19.09
CA PHE A 29 -21.76 8.50 17.95
C PHE A 29 -22.96 7.56 18.19
N PRO A 30 -23.03 6.72 19.24
CA PRO A 30 -24.29 6.03 19.54
C PRO A 30 -25.43 7.02 19.86
N LEU A 31 -25.10 8.25 20.28
CA LEU A 31 -26.08 9.31 20.56
C LEU A 31 -26.39 10.21 19.35
N LEU A 32 -25.46 10.40 18.41
CA LEU A 32 -25.63 11.31 17.27
C LEU A 32 -26.32 10.68 16.05
N THR A 33 -26.47 9.35 15.99
CA THR A 33 -27.21 8.66 14.91
C THR A 33 -28.72 8.89 14.94
N LEU A 34 -29.25 9.60 15.94
CA LEU A 34 -30.65 10.04 16.01
C LEU A 34 -30.92 11.36 15.28
N PHE A 35 -29.89 12.13 14.90
CA PHE A 35 -30.04 13.38 14.17
C PHE A 35 -29.13 13.37 12.93
N GLY A 36 -29.71 13.64 11.77
CA GLY A 36 -29.09 13.40 10.46
C GLY A 36 -27.66 13.93 10.29
N CYS A 37 -26.90 13.21 9.45
CA CYS A 37 -25.57 13.52 8.91
C CYS A 37 -25.04 14.92 9.22
N ALA A 38 -24.38 15.07 10.37
CA ALA A 38 -23.60 16.26 10.68
C ALA A 38 -22.13 16.01 10.35
N THR A 39 -21.60 16.70 9.34
CA THR A 39 -20.15 16.83 9.15
C THR A 39 -19.62 17.80 10.21
N ALA A 40 -18.93 17.29 11.23
CA ALA A 40 -18.22 18.15 12.17
C ALA A 40 -17.00 18.75 11.45
N ARG A 41 -17.04 20.06 11.14
CA ARG A 41 -15.87 20.81 10.68
C ARG A 41 -15.11 21.31 11.92
N GLY A 42 -13.90 20.82 12.13
CA GLY A 42 -12.94 21.43 13.05
C GLY A 42 -12.51 22.82 12.56
N PRO A 43 -11.68 23.56 13.34
CA PRO A 43 -11.15 24.86 12.90
C PRO A 43 -10.48 24.72 11.53
N ASP A 44 -10.63 25.75 10.67
CA ASP A 44 -10.07 25.83 9.31
C ASP A 44 -8.53 25.84 9.36
N ILE A 45 -7.95 24.67 9.60
CA ILE A 45 -6.55 24.37 9.33
C ILE A 45 -6.53 23.95 7.86
N ALA A 46 -5.75 24.65 7.03
CA ALA A 46 -5.55 24.23 5.65
C ALA A 46 -5.14 22.75 5.65
N PRO A 47 -5.87 21.87 4.92
CA PRO A 47 -5.60 20.45 4.96
C PRO A 47 -4.14 20.21 4.56
N SER A 48 -3.42 19.50 5.41
CA SER A 48 -2.04 19.14 5.10
C SER A 48 -2.05 18.30 3.81
N PRO A 49 -1.08 18.47 2.88
CA PRO A 49 -1.13 17.87 1.55
C PRO A 49 -1.10 16.34 1.52
N TRP A 50 -1.03 15.68 2.69
CA TRP A 50 -1.04 14.25 2.88
C TRP A 50 -2.31 13.69 3.55
N GLN A 51 -3.25 14.54 3.96
CA GLN A 51 -4.44 14.08 4.69
C GLN A 51 -5.34 13.22 3.78
N PRO A 52 -5.53 11.92 4.10
CA PRO A 52 -6.42 11.08 3.32
C PRO A 52 -7.88 11.48 3.59
N THR A 53 -8.73 11.28 2.57
CA THR A 53 -10.16 11.12 2.83
C THR A 53 -10.37 9.70 3.34
N VAL A 54 -11.06 9.52 4.47
CA VAL A 54 -11.29 8.21 5.08
C VAL A 54 -12.77 7.87 5.01
N ILE A 55 -13.08 6.71 4.44
CA ILE A 55 -14.43 6.16 4.36
C ILE A 55 -14.45 4.85 5.15
N VAL A 56 -15.36 4.74 6.12
CA VAL A 56 -15.41 3.59 7.03
C VAL A 56 -16.75 2.87 6.92
N GLU A 57 -16.71 1.54 6.78
CA GLU A 57 -17.90 0.71 6.89
C GLU A 57 -18.52 0.85 8.30
N PRO A 58 -19.83 1.09 8.43
CA PRO A 58 -20.49 1.17 9.72
C PRO A 58 -20.21 -0.06 10.61
N GLY A 59 -19.77 0.19 11.84
CA GLY A 59 -19.46 -0.84 12.82
C GLY A 59 -18.04 -1.41 12.74
N THR A 60 -17.16 -0.89 11.88
CA THR A 60 -15.72 -1.19 11.97
C THR A 60 -15.19 -0.77 13.34
N ASP A 61 -14.34 -1.62 13.94
CA ASP A 61 -13.68 -1.33 15.21
C ASP A 61 -12.90 0.00 15.15
N PRO A 62 -13.19 0.99 16.02
CA PRO A 62 -12.47 2.25 16.07
C PRO A 62 -10.96 2.11 16.30
N ALA A 63 -10.52 1.06 17.01
CA ALA A 63 -9.09 0.80 17.20
C ALA A 63 -8.41 0.44 15.88
N ARG A 64 -9.03 -0.45 15.08
CA ARG A 64 -8.57 -0.78 13.73
C ARG A 64 -8.52 0.45 12.81
N VAL A 65 -9.58 1.26 12.81
CA VAL A 65 -9.61 2.50 12.00
C VAL A 65 -8.44 3.41 12.35
N ARG A 66 -8.20 3.61 13.65
CA ARG A 66 -7.09 4.43 14.14
C ARG A 66 -5.74 3.89 13.63
N THR A 67 -5.45 2.61 13.85
CA THR A 67 -4.17 2.05 13.46
C THR A 67 -3.93 2.14 11.95
N VAL A 68 -4.95 1.88 11.12
CA VAL A 68 -4.84 2.02 9.66
C VAL A 68 -4.53 3.46 9.25
N VAL A 69 -5.22 4.44 9.82
CA VAL A 69 -5.03 5.86 9.49
C VAL A 69 -3.67 6.38 9.96
N GLU A 70 -3.23 5.99 11.17
CA GLU A 70 -1.92 6.34 11.71
C GLU A 70 -0.79 5.72 10.88
N SER A 71 -0.89 4.43 10.51
CA SER A 71 0.06 3.77 9.63
C SER A 71 0.15 4.45 8.26
N TYR A 72 -1.00 4.72 7.62
CA TYR A 72 -1.04 5.46 6.36
C TYR A 72 -0.33 6.81 6.47
N ALA A 73 -0.69 7.62 7.48
CA ALA A 73 -0.15 8.96 7.65
C ALA A 73 1.36 8.94 7.92
N ASN A 74 1.83 8.01 8.75
CA ASN A 74 3.25 7.88 9.06
C ASN A 74 4.05 7.46 7.83
N THR A 75 3.62 6.40 7.12
CA THR A 75 4.29 5.95 5.89
C THR A 75 4.30 7.04 4.83
N TRP A 76 3.18 7.73 4.63
CA TRP A 76 3.11 8.81 3.66
C TRP A 76 4.10 9.92 3.97
N ARG A 77 4.18 10.38 5.22
CA ARG A 77 5.12 11.43 5.62
C ARG A 77 6.58 11.00 5.43
N VAL A 78 6.92 9.77 5.82
CA VAL A 78 8.26 9.23 5.65
C VAL A 78 8.63 9.18 4.17
N LEU A 79 7.78 8.59 3.33
CA LEU A 79 8.04 8.45 1.90
C LEU A 79 8.05 9.81 1.20
N ALA A 80 7.12 10.72 1.50
CA ALA A 80 7.13 12.06 0.90
C ALA A 80 8.42 12.81 1.23
N LYS A 81 8.94 12.64 2.45
CA LYS A 81 10.22 13.22 2.85
C LYS A 81 11.40 12.57 2.13
N SER A 82 11.50 11.24 2.10
CA SER A 82 12.68 10.56 1.53
C SER A 82 12.72 10.62 0.00
N THR A 83 11.56 10.55 -0.64
CA THR A 83 11.47 10.49 -2.11
C THR A 83 11.46 11.87 -2.76
N SER A 84 11.11 12.93 -2.02
CA SER A 84 10.79 14.26 -2.57
C SER A 84 9.76 14.23 -3.71
N ALA A 85 8.98 13.14 -3.78
CA ALA A 85 7.87 12.91 -4.68
C ALA A 85 6.68 12.51 -3.82
N ALA A 86 5.46 12.86 -4.23
CA ALA A 86 4.27 12.40 -3.53
C ALA A 86 3.16 12.17 -4.55
N PRO A 87 2.52 10.98 -4.55
CA PRO A 87 1.27 10.83 -5.26
C PRO A 87 0.21 11.79 -4.67
N SER A 88 -0.93 11.95 -5.33
CA SER A 88 -2.06 12.60 -4.65
C SER A 88 -2.55 11.72 -3.50
N PRO A 89 -2.96 12.27 -2.34
CA PRO A 89 -3.49 11.48 -1.24
C PRO A 89 -4.64 10.58 -1.68
N TYR A 90 -4.61 9.34 -1.20
CA TYR A 90 -5.66 8.37 -1.50
C TYR A 90 -6.89 8.60 -0.64
N THR A 91 -8.05 8.22 -1.18
CA THR A 91 -9.23 7.89 -0.37
C THR A 91 -9.01 6.51 0.23
N VAL A 92 -8.90 6.43 1.55
CA VAL A 92 -8.70 5.18 2.30
C VAL A 92 -10.06 4.62 2.69
N ARG A 93 -10.41 3.45 2.18
CA ARG A 93 -11.68 2.77 2.46
C ARG A 93 -11.46 1.58 3.39
N ILE A 94 -12.02 1.63 4.59
CA ILE A 94 -11.78 0.65 5.66
C ILE A 94 -13.04 -0.18 5.89
N TYR A 95 -12.91 -1.49 5.67
CA TYR A 95 -14.03 -2.43 5.73
C TYR A 95 -13.98 -3.30 6.99
N ARG A 96 -15.16 -3.59 7.54
CA ARG A 96 -15.39 -4.55 8.62
C ARG A 96 -15.61 -5.95 8.06
N SER A 97 -16.16 -6.07 6.86
CA SER A 97 -16.47 -7.35 6.24
C SER A 97 -16.02 -7.41 4.78
N ARG A 98 -15.86 -8.63 4.25
CA ARG A 98 -15.35 -8.84 2.89
C ARG A 98 -16.36 -8.43 1.82
N GLU A 99 -17.66 -8.63 2.06
CA GLU A 99 -18.70 -8.38 1.07
C GLU A 99 -18.76 -6.90 0.61
N PRO A 100 -18.81 -5.89 1.51
CA PRO A 100 -18.76 -4.48 1.11
C PRO A 100 -17.47 -4.10 0.39
N PHE A 101 -16.33 -4.67 0.79
CA PHE A 101 -15.05 -4.50 0.10
C PHE A 101 -15.15 -4.96 -1.37
N LEU A 102 -15.64 -6.18 -1.62
CA LEU A 102 -15.77 -6.72 -2.98
C LEU A 102 -16.77 -5.93 -3.82
N GLN A 103 -17.87 -5.48 -3.20
CA GLN A 103 -18.87 -4.65 -3.87
C GLN A 103 -18.28 -3.29 -4.29
N ASP A 104 -17.47 -2.67 -3.44
CA ASP A 104 -16.80 -1.40 -3.74
C ASP A 104 -15.68 -1.58 -4.78
N LEU A 105 -14.96 -2.71 -4.80
CA LEU A 105 -14.02 -3.01 -5.90
C LEU A 105 -14.75 -2.99 -7.25
N LYS A 106 -15.93 -3.61 -7.33
CA LYS A 106 -16.73 -3.61 -8.55
C LYS A 106 -17.28 -2.22 -8.91
N THR A 107 -17.93 -1.56 -7.96
CA THR A 107 -18.73 -0.35 -8.24
C THR A 107 -17.94 0.95 -8.21
N VAL A 108 -16.94 1.06 -7.34
CA VAL A 108 -16.08 2.23 -7.22
C VAL A 108 -14.77 2.00 -7.97
N GLY A 109 -14.15 0.84 -7.77
CA GLY A 109 -12.88 0.50 -8.41
C GLY A 109 -13.01 0.19 -9.90
N GLY A 110 -14.20 -0.21 -10.34
CA GLY A 110 -14.47 -0.61 -11.72
C GLY A 110 -13.76 -1.91 -12.12
N PHE A 111 -13.49 -2.79 -11.15
CA PHE A 111 -12.95 -4.12 -11.40
C PHE A 111 -14.02 -5.02 -12.03
N ASP A 112 -13.60 -5.89 -12.94
CA ASP A 112 -14.47 -6.92 -13.50
C ASP A 112 -14.73 -8.07 -12.51
N ASP A 113 -15.68 -8.94 -12.84
CA ASP A 113 -16.06 -10.06 -11.97
C ASP A 113 -14.91 -11.04 -11.74
N ARG A 114 -13.99 -11.18 -12.70
CA ARG A 114 -12.83 -12.06 -12.59
C ARG A 114 -11.84 -11.53 -11.55
N SER A 115 -11.52 -10.24 -11.61
CA SER A 115 -10.66 -9.59 -10.62
C SER A 115 -11.29 -9.57 -9.23
N VAL A 116 -12.60 -9.29 -9.13
CA VAL A 116 -13.31 -9.37 -7.85
C VAL A 116 -13.25 -10.79 -7.26
N ALA A 117 -13.44 -11.82 -8.07
CA ALA A 117 -13.33 -13.22 -7.64
C ALA A 117 -11.91 -13.62 -7.21
N TYR A 118 -10.87 -12.97 -7.75
CA TYR A 118 -9.49 -13.10 -7.28
C TYR A 118 -9.32 -12.47 -5.89
N PHE A 119 -9.74 -11.21 -5.72
CA PHE A 119 -9.62 -10.49 -4.44
C PHE A 119 -10.56 -11.02 -3.33
N ALA A 120 -11.57 -11.82 -3.67
CA ALA A 120 -12.36 -12.55 -2.68
C ALA A 120 -11.54 -13.54 -1.85
N ARG A 121 -10.39 -13.98 -2.37
CA ARG A 121 -9.49 -14.98 -1.76
C ARG A 121 -8.05 -14.48 -1.62
N SER A 122 -7.82 -13.19 -1.81
CA SER A 122 -6.50 -12.56 -1.78
C SER A 122 -6.54 -11.30 -0.90
N GLY A 123 -5.47 -10.53 -0.92
CA GLY A 123 -5.37 -9.24 -0.23
C GLY A 123 -6.14 -8.12 -0.93
N ALA A 124 -5.65 -6.90 -0.79
CA ALA A 124 -6.17 -5.73 -1.50
C ALA A 124 -5.47 -5.58 -2.88
N PRO A 125 -6.09 -4.90 -3.85
CA PRO A 125 -5.35 -4.40 -5.00
C PRO A 125 -4.42 -3.26 -4.58
N ARG A 126 -3.38 -3.03 -5.41
CA ARG A 126 -2.62 -1.78 -5.42
C ARG A 126 -3.57 -0.57 -5.45
N PRO A 127 -3.16 0.58 -4.87
CA PRO A 127 -3.95 1.79 -4.98
C PRO A 127 -4.25 2.11 -6.43
N LEU A 128 -5.52 2.36 -6.74
CA LEU A 128 -5.98 2.57 -8.10
C LEU A 128 -7.00 3.70 -8.12
N ARG A 129 -6.87 4.62 -9.07
CA ARG A 129 -7.79 5.77 -9.24
C ARG A 129 -7.99 6.58 -7.95
N GLY A 130 -6.90 6.79 -7.21
CA GLY A 130 -6.95 7.54 -5.95
C GLY A 130 -7.65 6.80 -4.82
N GLN A 131 -7.84 5.48 -4.89
CA GLN A 131 -8.43 4.66 -3.82
C GLN A 131 -7.39 3.68 -3.24
N LEU A 132 -7.35 3.59 -1.91
CA LEU A 132 -6.69 2.50 -1.17
C LEU A 132 -7.78 1.72 -0.41
N TYR A 133 -7.89 0.42 -0.71
CA TYR A 133 -8.90 -0.45 -0.11
C TYR A 133 -8.28 -1.28 1.01
N VAL A 134 -8.90 -1.27 2.18
CA VAL A 134 -8.41 -1.97 3.38
C VAL A 134 -9.45 -3.01 3.84
N PRO A 135 -9.41 -4.26 3.31
CA PRO A 135 -10.33 -5.31 3.72
C PRO A 135 -10.12 -5.71 5.19
N PRO A 136 -11.06 -6.46 5.81
CA PRO A 136 -11.04 -6.71 7.26
C PRO A 136 -9.82 -7.49 7.78
N ASP A 137 -9.21 -8.32 6.93
CA ASP A 137 -8.05 -9.15 7.25
C ASP A 137 -6.71 -8.50 6.92
N MET A 138 -6.72 -7.31 6.29
CA MET A 138 -5.48 -6.61 5.97
C MET A 138 -4.79 -6.13 7.24
N LEU A 139 -3.54 -6.57 7.39
CA LEU A 139 -2.65 -6.11 8.45
C LEU A 139 -2.10 -4.71 8.14
N VAL A 140 -1.61 -4.03 9.17
CA VAL A 140 -1.17 -2.64 9.05
C VAL A 140 0.11 -2.51 8.24
N GLU A 141 0.99 -3.51 8.29
CA GLU A 141 2.16 -3.59 7.41
C GLU A 141 1.76 -3.62 5.93
N ASN A 142 0.66 -4.30 5.59
CA ASN A 142 0.17 -4.35 4.22
C ASN A 142 -0.36 -2.99 3.77
N VAL A 143 -0.93 -2.18 4.67
CA VAL A 143 -1.36 -0.80 4.32
C VAL A 143 -0.16 0.02 3.86
N CYS A 144 0.96 -0.13 4.56
CA CYS A 144 2.22 0.53 4.22
C CYS A 144 2.83 0.00 2.92
N HIS A 145 2.81 -1.32 2.73
CA HIS A 145 3.26 -1.98 1.50
C HIS A 145 2.49 -1.42 0.29
N GLU A 146 1.15 -1.50 0.33
CA GLU A 146 0.31 -1.03 -0.79
C GLU A 146 0.46 0.46 -1.06
N LEU A 147 0.62 1.28 -0.02
CA LEU A 147 0.86 2.71 -0.17
C LEU A 147 2.18 3.01 -0.90
N THR A 148 3.22 2.21 -0.64
CA THR A 148 4.56 2.40 -1.20
C THR A 148 4.57 2.27 -2.72
N HIS A 149 3.74 1.39 -3.29
CA HIS A 149 3.56 1.28 -4.74
C HIS A 149 3.19 2.61 -5.41
N GLY A 150 2.41 3.46 -4.74
CA GLY A 150 2.08 4.79 -5.25
C GLY A 150 3.30 5.71 -5.36
N PHE A 151 4.21 5.65 -4.39
CA PHE A 151 5.46 6.42 -4.42
C PHE A 151 6.44 5.86 -5.45
N PHE A 152 6.49 4.53 -5.59
CA PHE A 152 7.27 3.89 -6.64
C PHE A 152 6.83 4.39 -8.03
N GLU A 153 5.52 4.43 -8.28
CA GLU A 153 4.98 4.95 -9.53
C GLU A 153 5.23 6.45 -9.70
N ALA A 154 5.12 7.24 -8.63
CA ALA A 154 5.42 8.68 -8.67
C ALA A 154 6.90 8.96 -9.03
N LEU A 155 7.82 8.08 -8.62
CA LEU A 155 9.25 8.20 -8.91
C LEU A 155 9.64 7.71 -10.30
N SER A 156 9.01 6.64 -10.78
CA SER A 156 9.51 5.87 -11.92
C SER A 156 8.51 5.72 -13.07
N GLY A 157 7.29 6.22 -12.92
CA GLY A 157 6.18 5.95 -13.82
C GLY A 157 5.75 4.48 -13.74
N GLN A 158 5.72 3.79 -14.89
CA GLN A 158 5.31 2.38 -14.98
C GLN A 158 6.49 1.40 -14.93
N ALA A 159 7.62 1.79 -14.31
CA ALA A 159 8.82 0.97 -14.28
C ALA A 159 8.66 -0.36 -13.53
N TYR A 160 7.64 -0.49 -12.66
CA TYR A 160 7.29 -1.76 -12.01
C TYR A 160 7.01 -2.88 -13.01
N ARG A 161 6.63 -2.55 -14.26
CA ARG A 161 6.44 -3.55 -15.33
C ARG A 161 7.74 -4.16 -15.83
N GLN A 162 8.87 -3.51 -15.56
CA GLN A 162 10.21 -3.89 -15.99
C GLN A 162 11.10 -4.36 -14.84
N ALA A 163 10.65 -4.21 -13.59
CA ALA A 163 11.38 -4.59 -12.39
C ALA A 163 10.41 -4.87 -11.24
N LYS A 164 9.51 -5.83 -11.43
CA LYS A 164 8.45 -6.13 -10.44
C LYS A 164 9.03 -6.53 -9.07
N TRP A 165 10.10 -7.30 -9.04
CA TRP A 165 10.80 -7.65 -7.80
C TRP A 165 11.27 -6.41 -7.02
N LEU A 166 11.68 -5.34 -7.70
CA LEU A 166 12.17 -4.15 -7.03
C LEU A 166 11.02 -3.31 -6.46
N ASP A 167 9.89 -3.25 -7.17
CA ASP A 167 8.67 -2.60 -6.68
C ASP A 167 8.10 -3.32 -5.44
N GLU A 168 7.93 -4.63 -5.51
CA GLU A 168 7.43 -5.44 -4.38
C GLU A 168 8.44 -5.50 -3.23
N GLY A 169 9.73 -5.62 -3.53
CA GLY A 169 10.81 -5.61 -2.55
C GLY A 169 10.92 -4.27 -1.82
N PHE A 170 10.78 -3.15 -2.53
CA PHE A 170 10.78 -1.81 -1.93
C PHE A 170 9.55 -1.60 -1.04
N ALA A 171 8.37 -2.02 -1.50
CA ALA A 171 7.15 -1.97 -0.71
C ALA A 171 7.26 -2.78 0.59
N SER A 172 7.83 -3.98 0.52
CA SER A 172 8.09 -4.81 1.71
C SER A 172 9.15 -4.21 2.62
N TYR A 173 10.27 -3.71 2.08
CA TYR A 173 11.30 -3.01 2.84
C TYR A 173 10.73 -1.83 3.64
N VAL A 174 9.91 -1.00 3.01
CA VAL A 174 9.27 0.14 3.66
C VAL A 174 8.31 -0.31 4.75
N ALA A 175 7.50 -1.34 4.49
CA ALA A 175 6.57 -1.89 5.49
C ALA A 175 7.32 -2.41 6.73
N PHE A 176 8.39 -3.18 6.55
CA PHE A 176 9.19 -3.70 7.67
C PHE A 176 9.89 -2.58 8.43
N ARG A 177 10.61 -1.70 7.72
CA ARG A 177 11.42 -0.67 8.35
C ARG A 177 10.59 0.39 9.05
N TYR A 178 9.55 0.89 8.40
CA TYR A 178 8.84 2.09 8.83
C TYR A 178 7.49 1.83 9.49
N CYS A 179 6.91 0.64 9.33
CA CYS A 179 5.61 0.32 9.96
C CYS A 179 5.71 -0.71 11.07
N THR A 180 6.51 -1.75 10.91
CA THR A 180 6.70 -2.76 11.97
C THR A 180 7.96 -2.52 12.80
N ASN A 181 8.81 -1.57 12.39
CA ASN A 181 10.12 -1.30 12.99
C ASN A 181 10.98 -2.57 13.08
N THR A 182 10.90 -3.40 12.05
CA THR A 182 11.64 -4.65 11.91
C THR A 182 12.82 -4.43 10.98
N LEU A 183 14.04 -4.67 11.48
CA LEU A 183 15.28 -4.39 10.76
C LEU A 183 15.62 -5.49 9.75
N GLU A 184 15.21 -6.72 10.00
CA GLU A 184 15.54 -7.87 9.15
C GLU A 184 14.30 -8.27 8.33
N PRO A 185 14.42 -8.37 6.99
CA PRO A 185 13.36 -8.96 6.19
C PRO A 185 13.20 -10.44 6.56
N PRO A 186 12.02 -11.04 6.32
CA PRO A 186 11.82 -12.46 6.51
C PRO A 186 12.91 -13.25 5.77
N ALA A 187 13.40 -14.32 6.40
CA ALA A 187 14.22 -15.30 5.69
C ALA A 187 13.44 -15.82 4.48
N PHE A 188 14.12 -15.96 3.34
CA PHE A 188 13.57 -16.64 2.17
C PHE A 188 14.16 -18.04 2.08
N GLU A 189 13.40 -18.98 1.54
CA GLU A 189 13.82 -20.38 1.41
C GLU A 189 14.70 -20.53 0.16
N PRO A 190 15.86 -21.19 0.22
CA PRO A 190 16.60 -21.55 -0.99
C PRO A 190 15.83 -22.55 -1.88
N PRO A 191 16.12 -22.64 -3.20
CA PRO A 191 17.17 -21.92 -3.93
C PRO A 191 16.73 -20.51 -4.37
N THR A 192 17.70 -19.62 -4.53
CA THR A 192 17.54 -18.29 -5.12
C THR A 192 16.98 -18.39 -6.54
N LEU A 193 15.96 -17.58 -6.83
CA LEU A 193 15.42 -17.39 -8.18
C LEU A 193 16.26 -16.36 -8.92
N ARG A 194 16.48 -16.56 -10.23
CA ARG A 194 17.15 -15.53 -11.04
C ARG A 194 16.25 -14.32 -11.17
N LEU A 195 16.82 -13.11 -11.14
CA LEU A 195 16.04 -11.87 -11.26
C LEU A 195 15.28 -11.83 -12.58
N GLY A 196 15.87 -12.35 -13.66
CA GLY A 196 15.18 -12.49 -14.94
C GLY A 196 13.90 -13.34 -14.89
N GLU A 197 13.75 -14.24 -13.90
CA GLU A 197 12.58 -15.09 -13.69
C GLU A 197 11.49 -14.42 -12.84
N VAL A 198 11.81 -13.31 -12.18
CA VAL A 198 10.91 -12.59 -11.26
C VAL A 198 10.77 -11.10 -11.61
N THR A 199 11.12 -10.72 -12.84
CA THR A 199 11.09 -9.33 -13.29
C THR A 199 9.70 -8.89 -13.77
N LEU A 200 8.84 -9.82 -14.20
CA LEU A 200 7.60 -9.53 -14.90
C LEU A 200 6.36 -10.07 -14.16
N GLU A 201 5.25 -9.34 -14.24
CA GLU A 201 3.96 -9.71 -13.62
C GLU A 201 3.50 -11.13 -13.99
N ARG A 202 3.61 -11.51 -15.27
CA ARG A 202 3.21 -12.85 -15.72
C ARG A 202 3.98 -13.97 -15.02
N GLN A 203 5.22 -13.72 -14.64
CA GLN A 203 6.05 -14.71 -13.95
C GLN A 203 5.56 -14.89 -12.52
N TRP A 204 5.24 -13.80 -11.83
CA TRP A 204 4.66 -13.81 -10.49
C TRP A 204 3.28 -14.47 -10.46
N SER A 205 2.44 -14.13 -11.43
CA SER A 205 1.09 -14.67 -11.54
C SER A 205 1.05 -16.18 -11.84
N ALA A 206 2.07 -16.72 -12.52
CA ALA A 206 2.16 -18.13 -12.85
C ALA A 206 2.68 -19.01 -11.70
N ARG A 207 3.24 -18.41 -10.64
CA ARG A 207 3.94 -19.14 -9.58
C ARG A 207 3.04 -19.51 -8.40
N PRO A 208 3.10 -20.76 -7.92
CA PRO A 208 2.36 -21.19 -6.72
C PRO A 208 3.01 -20.69 -5.42
N ASP A 209 4.29 -20.37 -5.43
CA ASP A 209 5.15 -20.06 -4.29
C ASP A 209 5.43 -18.55 -4.13
N LYS A 210 4.40 -17.71 -4.28
CA LYS A 210 4.56 -16.24 -4.26
C LYS A 210 5.34 -15.73 -3.03
N HIS A 211 5.13 -16.35 -1.87
CA HIS A 211 5.82 -15.97 -0.63
C HIS A 211 7.35 -16.00 -0.75
N HIS A 212 7.90 -16.97 -1.48
CA HIS A 212 9.33 -17.06 -1.74
C HIS A 212 9.82 -15.83 -2.49
N ILE A 213 9.12 -15.45 -3.56
CA ILE A 213 9.52 -14.31 -4.42
C ILE A 213 9.46 -13.00 -3.64
N TYR A 214 8.42 -12.79 -2.82
CA TYR A 214 8.33 -11.62 -1.94
C TYR A 214 9.50 -11.57 -0.94
N GLY A 215 9.81 -12.69 -0.29
CA GLY A 215 10.92 -12.79 0.66
C GLY A 215 12.27 -12.47 0.01
N GLN A 216 12.56 -13.08 -1.14
CA GLN A 216 13.80 -12.82 -1.88
C GLN A 216 13.89 -11.36 -2.34
N SER A 217 12.78 -10.79 -2.84
CA SER A 217 12.71 -9.39 -3.29
C SER A 217 12.99 -8.42 -2.15
N ALA A 218 12.36 -8.64 -0.99
CA ALA A 218 12.59 -7.84 0.21
C ALA A 218 14.04 -7.97 0.69
N ARG A 219 14.60 -9.19 0.69
CA ARG A 219 15.99 -9.42 1.09
C ARG A 219 16.97 -8.72 0.17
N LEU A 220 16.80 -8.81 -1.15
CA LEU A 220 17.68 -8.12 -2.09
C LEU A 220 17.64 -6.61 -1.89
N VAL A 221 16.45 -6.01 -1.76
CA VAL A 221 16.33 -4.57 -1.50
C VAL A 221 16.99 -4.17 -0.19
N THR A 222 16.83 -4.95 0.88
CA THR A 222 17.56 -4.70 2.15
C THR A 222 19.06 -4.72 1.94
N LEU A 223 19.61 -5.74 1.27
CA LEU A 223 21.05 -5.83 0.97
C LEU A 223 21.53 -4.64 0.11
N MET A 224 20.71 -4.17 -0.83
CA MET A 224 21.01 -2.98 -1.62
C MET A 224 21.10 -1.74 -0.74
N VAL A 225 20.18 -1.57 0.22
CA VAL A 225 20.23 -0.45 1.16
C VAL A 225 21.43 -0.57 2.11
N GLU A 226 21.75 -1.77 2.59
CA GLU A 226 22.93 -2.00 3.43
C GLU A 226 24.23 -1.65 2.70
N ARG A 227 24.34 -1.99 1.42
CA ARG A 227 25.55 -1.77 0.61
C ARG A 227 25.68 -0.34 0.09
N TRP A 228 24.59 0.28 -0.37
CA TRP A 228 24.63 1.57 -1.09
C TRP A 228 23.83 2.69 -0.43
N GLY A 229 23.03 2.39 0.59
CA GLY A 229 22.14 3.36 1.24
C GLY A 229 20.81 3.54 0.52
N GLU A 230 19.80 4.01 1.27
CA GLU A 230 18.44 4.23 0.76
C GLU A 230 18.39 5.29 -0.35
N GLU A 231 19.23 6.32 -0.27
CA GLU A 231 19.29 7.37 -1.30
C GLU A 231 19.64 6.79 -2.69
N ARG A 232 20.61 5.87 -2.75
CA ARG A 232 20.99 5.19 -3.99
C ARG A 232 19.91 4.25 -4.51
N LEU A 233 19.17 3.59 -3.62
CA LEU A 233 17.99 2.80 -4.01
C LEU A 233 16.93 3.69 -4.67
N LEU A 234 16.65 4.87 -4.10
CA LEU A 234 15.69 5.82 -4.67
C LEU A 234 16.15 6.37 -6.02
N ASP A 235 17.45 6.66 -6.17
CA ASP A 235 18.02 7.07 -7.46
C ASP A 235 17.91 5.96 -8.51
N LEU A 236 18.10 4.70 -8.12
CA LEU A 236 17.87 3.56 -9.00
C LEU A 236 16.41 3.52 -9.46
N ILE A 237 15.45 3.65 -8.54
CA ILE A 237 14.02 3.64 -8.87
C ILE A 237 13.68 4.75 -9.88
N ARG A 238 14.22 5.96 -9.69
CA ARG A 238 14.04 7.07 -10.66
C ARG A 238 14.63 6.74 -12.03
N ALA A 239 15.84 6.18 -12.05
CA ALA A 239 16.54 5.84 -13.29
C ALA A 239 15.84 4.73 -14.10
N LEU A 240 15.12 3.81 -13.44
CA LEU A 240 14.39 2.74 -14.14
C LEU A 240 13.36 3.26 -15.14
N GLY A 241 12.68 4.35 -14.82
CA GLY A 241 11.68 4.96 -15.71
C GLY A 241 12.29 5.48 -17.02
N GLN A 242 13.59 5.74 -17.04
CA GLN A 242 14.31 6.34 -18.16
C GLN A 242 15.19 5.34 -18.92
N HIS A 243 15.76 4.37 -18.21
CA HIS A 243 16.85 3.53 -18.74
C HIS A 243 16.56 2.02 -18.72
N GLY A 244 15.42 1.60 -18.17
CA GLY A 244 15.15 0.18 -17.89
C GLY A 244 16.09 -0.39 -16.82
N LEU A 245 15.96 -1.69 -16.52
CA LEU A 245 16.68 -2.31 -15.40
C LEU A 245 18.20 -2.26 -15.56
N GLU A 246 18.76 -2.81 -16.64
CA GLU A 246 20.21 -2.89 -16.85
C GLU A 246 20.85 -1.50 -16.93
N GLY A 247 20.23 -0.58 -17.67
CA GLY A 247 20.73 0.79 -17.81
C GLY A 247 20.74 1.53 -16.48
N ALA A 248 19.68 1.41 -15.68
CA ALA A 248 19.59 2.04 -14.37
C ALA A 248 20.60 1.47 -13.37
N LEU A 249 20.79 0.15 -13.34
CA LEU A 249 21.81 -0.50 -12.50
C LEU A 249 23.21 -0.01 -12.85
N LYS A 250 23.54 0.01 -14.15
CA LYS A 250 24.86 0.44 -14.59
C LYS A 250 25.12 1.92 -14.30
N GLN A 251 24.11 2.77 -14.44
CA GLN A 251 24.22 4.21 -14.21
C GLN A 251 24.35 4.57 -12.73
N VAL A 252 23.54 3.95 -11.86
CA VAL A 252 23.39 4.40 -10.47
C VAL A 252 24.31 3.65 -9.51
N LEU A 253 24.49 2.34 -9.74
CA LEU A 253 25.22 1.45 -8.85
C LEU A 253 26.52 0.93 -9.46
N GLU A 254 26.75 1.16 -10.76
CA GLU A 254 27.90 0.68 -11.54
C GLU A 254 27.99 -0.86 -11.69
N VAL A 255 26.94 -1.58 -11.29
CA VAL A 255 26.84 -3.06 -11.31
C VAL A 255 25.95 -3.58 -12.44
N GLY A 256 26.01 -4.88 -12.70
CA GLY A 256 25.09 -5.62 -13.57
C GLY A 256 24.08 -6.48 -12.78
N VAL A 257 23.16 -7.13 -13.49
CA VAL A 257 22.16 -8.04 -12.89
C VAL A 257 22.83 -9.22 -12.18
N GLU A 258 23.88 -9.80 -12.77
CA GLU A 258 24.62 -10.93 -12.20
C GLU A 258 25.23 -10.62 -10.82
N GLU A 259 25.72 -9.39 -10.64
CA GLU A 259 26.28 -8.98 -9.34
C GLU A 259 25.18 -8.82 -8.28
N LEU A 260 23.98 -8.34 -8.65
CA LEU A 260 22.84 -8.32 -7.73
C LEU A 260 22.37 -9.73 -7.37
N GLU A 261 22.36 -10.66 -8.33
CA GLU A 261 22.01 -12.06 -8.07
C GLU A 261 23.02 -12.69 -7.09
N ALA A 262 24.31 -12.42 -7.26
CA ALA A 262 25.36 -12.91 -6.36
C ALA A 262 25.22 -12.40 -4.92
N MET A 263 24.53 -11.28 -4.67
CA MET A 263 24.26 -10.80 -3.32
C MET A 263 23.29 -11.71 -2.53
N LEU A 264 22.49 -12.52 -3.23
CA LEU A 264 21.54 -13.45 -2.60
C LEU A 264 22.16 -14.80 -2.27
N GLU A 265 23.35 -15.09 -2.81
CA GLU A 265 24.08 -16.30 -2.48
C GLU A 265 24.69 -16.17 -1.07
N PRO A 266 24.65 -17.24 -0.25
CA PRO A 266 25.30 -17.22 1.06
C PRO A 266 26.80 -16.94 0.87
N GLY A 267 27.32 -15.94 1.59
CA GLY A 267 28.76 -15.68 1.63
C GLY A 267 29.48 -16.85 2.30
N ASP A 268 30.50 -17.40 1.65
CA ASP A 268 31.41 -18.39 2.21
C ASP A 268 32.20 -17.85 3.43
#